data_AF-A0A1S3DQK6-F1
#
_entry.id   AF-A0A1S3DQK6-F1
#
_cell.length_a   1.000
_cell.length_b   1.000
_cell.length_c   1.000
_cell.angle_alpha   90.00
_cell.angle_beta   90.00
_cell.angle_gamma   90.00
#
_symmetry.space_group_name_H-M   'P 1'
#
loop_
_entity.id
_entity.type
_entity.pdbx_description
1 polymer ?
#
loop_
_entity_poly.entity_id
_entity_poly.type
_entity_poly.pdbx_seq_one_letter_code
_entity_poly.pdbx_strand_id
1 'polypeptide(L)'
;MGGSRSSSMNFSSMTNFMPQGGGFRSFGGSQSTYKEKDYPPQIIHSVSLKEEVKLKTSENAWKPSALKKDPNEKVVIEARSLLNKLSPENFNSILTKFCQLKYNDDNIGKVIDLIIFKAVWEPKFAE
;
A
#
# COMPACT_ATOMS: atom_id res chain seq x y z
N MET A 1 -5.79 13.95 -54.54
CA MET A 1 -6.50 13.16 -53.50
C MET A 1 -5.68 13.28 -52.23
N GLY A 2 -6.24 13.95 -51.23
CA GLY A 2 -5.55 14.31 -49.98
C GLY A 2 -5.79 13.30 -48.86
N GLY A 3 -4.91 13.37 -47.86
CA GLY A 3 -4.96 12.65 -46.59
C GLY A 3 -3.61 12.84 -45.90
N SER A 4 -3.48 13.06 -44.60
CA SER A 4 -4.44 13.22 -43.51
C SER A 4 -3.76 14.11 -42.46
N ARG A 5 -4.52 15.07 -41.92
CA ARG A 5 -4.08 15.97 -40.85
C ARG A 5 -4.05 15.19 -39.54
N SER A 6 -2.91 15.21 -38.85
CA SER A 6 -2.78 14.70 -37.48
C SER A 6 -3.35 15.74 -36.52
N SER A 7 -4.46 15.40 -35.84
CA SER A 7 -5.09 16.24 -34.81
C SER A 7 -4.52 15.91 -33.44
N SER A 8 -3.81 16.86 -32.84
CA SER A 8 -3.48 16.86 -31.41
C SER A 8 -4.70 17.26 -30.59
N MET A 9 -5.07 16.44 -29.60
CA MET A 9 -6.08 16.80 -28.60
C MET A 9 -5.39 17.40 -27.38
N ASN A 10 -5.54 18.70 -27.18
CA ASN A 10 -5.17 19.38 -25.94
C ASN A 10 -6.33 19.23 -24.94
N PHE A 11 -6.06 18.55 -23.82
CA PHE A 11 -6.94 18.56 -22.64
C PHE A 11 -6.34 19.50 -21.60
N SER A 12 -6.88 20.71 -21.53
CA SER A 12 -6.71 21.58 -20.36
C SER A 12 -8.10 22.00 -19.88
N SER A 13 -8.51 21.39 -18.78
CA SER A 13 -9.77 21.62 -18.09
C SER A 13 -9.73 22.88 -17.22
N MET A 14 -10.73 23.74 -17.43
CA MET A 14 -11.55 24.43 -16.42
C MET A 14 -10.85 24.93 -15.15
N THR A 15 -10.59 26.24 -15.09
CA THR A 15 -10.40 26.97 -13.84
C THR A 15 -11.74 27.53 -13.38
N ASN A 16 -12.30 26.94 -12.31
CA ASN A 16 -13.51 27.46 -11.66
C ASN A 16 -13.19 28.64 -10.75
N PHE A 17 -13.99 29.69 -10.92
CA PHE A 17 -14.18 30.84 -10.05
C PHE A 17 -14.56 30.46 -8.61
N MET A 18 -14.08 31.20 -7.60
CA MET A 18 -14.67 31.29 -6.26
C MET A 18 -15.11 32.74 -5.98
N PRO A 19 -16.35 32.98 -5.52
CA PRO A 19 -16.76 34.25 -4.94
C PRO A 19 -16.54 34.28 -3.42
N GLN A 20 -16.35 35.49 -2.90
CA GLN A 20 -16.06 35.85 -1.52
C GLN A 20 -17.10 35.40 -0.49
N GLY A 21 -16.64 35.03 0.71
CA GLY A 21 -17.46 34.85 1.91
C GLY A 21 -17.60 36.13 2.75
N GLY A 22 -18.81 36.36 3.28
CA GLY A 22 -19.12 37.32 4.36
C GLY A 22 -19.03 36.65 5.74
N GLY A 23 -18.53 37.38 6.74
CA GLY A 23 -17.94 36.81 7.96
C GLY A 23 -18.76 36.86 9.25
N PHE A 24 -18.09 36.49 10.36
CA PHE A 24 -18.47 36.74 11.75
C PHE A 24 -17.22 36.93 12.62
N ARG A 25 -17.32 37.83 13.61
CA ARG A 25 -16.23 38.36 14.45
C ARG A 25 -16.12 37.65 15.82
N SER A 26 -14.87 37.58 16.30
CA SER A 26 -14.39 37.80 17.69
C SER A 26 -14.68 36.76 18.78
N PHE A 27 -13.62 36.19 19.36
CA PHE A 27 -13.15 36.52 20.73
C PHE A 27 -11.69 36.04 20.92
N GLY A 28 -10.88 36.89 21.54
CA GLY A 28 -9.42 36.89 21.43
C GLY A 28 -8.64 35.88 22.29
N GLY A 29 -7.40 35.66 21.86
CA GLY A 29 -6.34 35.01 22.61
C GLY A 29 -4.98 35.39 22.01
N SER A 30 -4.22 36.20 22.76
CA SER A 30 -2.77 36.38 22.72
C SER A 30 -2.09 36.56 21.35
N GLN A 31 -1.88 37.83 21.01
CA GLN A 31 -1.07 38.29 19.89
C GLN A 31 0.42 37.94 20.11
N SER A 32 0.83 36.74 19.67
CA SER A 32 2.22 36.48 19.34
C SER A 32 2.52 37.16 18.01
N THR A 33 3.31 38.23 18.04
CA THR A 33 3.84 38.88 16.84
C THR A 33 4.87 37.97 16.17
N TYR A 34 4.40 36.92 15.49
CA TYR A 34 5.20 36.26 14.48
C TYR A 34 5.35 37.24 13.32
N LYS A 35 6.56 37.78 13.16
CA LYS A 35 6.92 38.51 11.93
C LYS A 35 6.78 37.53 10.77
N GLU A 36 5.70 37.68 10.02
CA GLU A 36 5.49 37.00 8.75
C GLU A 36 6.63 37.43 7.82
N LYS A 37 7.60 36.53 7.67
CA LYS A 37 8.71 36.70 6.74
C LYS A 37 8.17 36.26 5.39
N ASP A 38 7.84 37.24 4.55
CA ASP A 38 7.52 37.07 3.13
C ASP A 38 8.72 36.42 2.41
N TYR A 39 8.84 35.10 2.48
CA TYR A 39 9.68 34.35 1.56
C TYR A 39 8.76 33.61 0.58
N PRO A 40 8.99 33.74 -0.74
CA PRO A 40 8.26 32.94 -1.70
C PRO A 40 8.47 31.45 -1.38
N PRO A 41 7.44 30.59 -1.50
CA PRO A 41 7.57 29.19 -1.16
C PRO A 41 8.67 28.56 -2.02
N GLN A 42 9.73 28.06 -1.38
CA GLN A 42 10.79 27.34 -2.08
C GLN A 42 10.24 25.98 -2.51
N ILE A 43 9.89 25.86 -3.79
CA ILE A 43 9.54 24.59 -4.41
C ILE A 43 10.84 23.90 -4.82
N ILE A 44 11.17 22.77 -4.18
CA ILE A 44 12.35 21.97 -4.51
C ILE A 44 12.02 21.11 -5.72
N HIS A 45 12.44 21.55 -6.92
CA HIS A 45 12.09 20.89 -8.18
C HIS A 45 12.93 19.65 -8.53
N SER A 46 14.09 19.45 -7.90
CA SER A 46 14.84 18.17 -7.93
C SER A 46 16.01 18.22 -6.95
N VAL A 47 16.24 17.11 -6.24
CA VAL A 47 17.44 16.92 -5.43
C VAL A 47 18.55 16.45 -6.37
N SER A 48 19.36 17.36 -6.91
CA SER A 48 20.59 16.99 -7.60
C SER A 48 21.60 16.51 -6.56
N LEU A 49 21.69 15.20 -6.36
CA LEU A 49 22.60 14.54 -5.44
C LEU A 49 24.05 14.71 -5.93
N LYS A 50 24.90 15.39 -5.15
CA LYS A 50 26.34 15.54 -5.43
C LYS A 50 27.15 14.30 -5.02
N GLU A 51 26.54 13.36 -4.30
CA GLU A 51 27.21 12.19 -3.70
C GLU A 51 26.41 10.91 -3.94
N GLU A 52 27.14 9.81 -4.14
CA GLU A 52 26.58 8.48 -4.37
C GLU A 52 25.94 7.94 -3.06
N VAL A 53 24.61 7.85 -3.03
CA VAL A 53 23.86 7.37 -1.85
C VAL A 53 23.99 5.85 -1.74
N LYS A 54 24.90 5.38 -0.88
CA LYS A 54 24.97 3.96 -0.50
C LYS A 54 23.90 3.65 0.53
N LEU A 55 22.92 2.83 0.15
CA LEU A 55 21.92 2.31 1.08
C LEU A 55 22.59 1.42 2.14
N LYS A 56 22.14 1.54 3.39
CA LYS A 56 22.58 0.64 4.46
C LYS A 56 22.12 -0.78 4.13
N THR A 57 23.07 -1.68 3.96
CA THR A 57 22.80 -3.11 3.77
C THR A 57 22.71 -3.80 5.12
N SER A 58 21.86 -4.81 5.22
CA SER A 58 21.82 -5.73 6.35
C SER A 58 21.85 -7.16 5.83
N GLU A 59 22.54 -8.05 6.54
CA GLU A 59 22.65 -9.47 6.17
C GLU A 59 21.26 -10.11 6.03
N ASN A 60 20.31 -9.66 6.86
CA ASN A 60 18.92 -10.12 6.92
C ASN A 60 17.91 -9.06 6.40
N ALA A 61 18.26 -8.33 5.34
CA ALA A 61 17.29 -7.46 4.68
C ALA A 61 16.07 -8.27 4.20
N TRP A 62 14.86 -7.73 4.37
CA TRP A 62 13.66 -8.34 3.79
C TRP A 62 13.81 -8.40 2.26
N LYS A 63 13.71 -9.60 1.69
CA LYS A 63 13.82 -9.82 0.24
C LYS A 63 12.45 -10.20 -0.30
N PRO A 64 11.91 -9.47 -1.30
CA PRO A 64 10.69 -9.88 -1.96
C PRO A 64 10.92 -11.24 -2.63
N SER A 65 10.13 -12.23 -2.22
CA SER A 65 10.25 -13.61 -2.68
C SER A 65 9.63 -13.76 -4.08
N ALA A 66 10.28 -13.23 -5.12
CA ALA A 66 9.76 -13.27 -6.49
C ALA A 66 10.27 -14.47 -7.32
N LEU A 67 11.25 -15.25 -6.87
CA LEU A 67 11.86 -16.28 -7.73
C LEU A 67 12.11 -17.61 -7.00
N LYS A 68 11.57 -18.68 -7.61
CA LYS A 68 11.93 -20.09 -7.43
C LYS A 68 11.78 -20.62 -6.00
N LYS A 69 10.53 -20.85 -5.60
CA LYS A 69 10.23 -21.71 -4.45
C LYS A 69 9.75 -23.06 -4.91
N ASP A 70 10.12 -24.08 -4.15
CA ASP A 70 9.64 -25.43 -4.37
C ASP A 70 8.12 -25.45 -4.42
N PRO A 71 7.51 -26.29 -5.27
CA PRO A 71 6.06 -26.39 -5.36
C PRO A 71 5.40 -26.64 -3.99
N ASN A 72 6.09 -27.38 -3.11
CA ASN A 72 5.65 -27.63 -1.74
C ASN A 72 5.64 -26.36 -0.87
N GLU A 73 6.60 -25.45 -1.03
CA GLU A 73 6.62 -24.18 -0.29
C GLU A 73 5.57 -23.19 -0.80
N LYS A 74 5.24 -23.23 -2.09
CA LYS A 74 4.21 -22.37 -2.68
C LYS A 74 2.86 -22.56 -2.00
N VAL A 75 2.45 -23.82 -1.77
CA VAL A 75 1.19 -24.15 -1.11
C VAL A 75 1.13 -23.58 0.31
N VAL A 76 2.23 -23.70 1.07
CA VAL A 76 2.31 -23.17 2.44
C VAL A 76 2.24 -21.64 2.46
N ILE A 77 2.87 -20.97 1.49
CA ILE A 77 2.85 -19.51 1.36
C ILE A 77 1.47 -19.01 0.94
N GLU A 78 0.82 -19.70 0.01
CA GLU A 78 -0.55 -19.38 -0.43
C GLU A 78 -1.54 -19.60 0.72
N ALA A 79 -1.44 -20.72 1.43
CA ALA A 79 -2.21 -20.98 2.65
C ALA A 79 -2.01 -19.83 3.67
N ARG A 80 -0.77 -19.41 3.93
CA ARG A 80 -0.48 -18.27 4.81
C ARG A 80 -1.09 -16.96 4.32
N SER A 81 -1.02 -16.68 3.02
CA SER A 81 -1.62 -15.49 2.39
C SER A 81 -3.15 -15.46 2.56
N LEU A 82 -3.81 -16.62 2.40
CA LEU A 82 -5.24 -16.77 2.62
C LEU A 82 -5.61 -16.58 4.09
N LEU A 83 -4.92 -17.26 5.01
CA LEU A 83 -5.21 -17.14 6.44
C LEU A 83 -4.88 -15.76 7.03
N ASN A 84 -3.94 -15.01 6.44
CA ASN A 84 -3.68 -13.63 6.84
C ASN A 84 -4.79 -12.66 6.42
N LYS A 85 -5.63 -13.06 5.46
CA LYS A 85 -6.75 -12.26 4.96
C LYS A 85 -8.09 -12.73 5.51
N LEU A 86 -8.09 -13.74 6.38
CA LEU A 86 -9.28 -14.33 6.95
C LEU A 86 -10.04 -13.28 7.78
N SER A 87 -11.26 -12.97 7.35
CA SER A 87 -12.21 -12.14 8.11
C SER A 87 -13.62 -12.74 8.03
N PRO A 88 -14.52 -12.39 8.95
CA PRO A 88 -15.90 -12.88 8.91
C PRO A 88 -16.61 -12.56 7.58
N GLU A 89 -16.33 -11.40 6.98
CA GLU A 89 -16.97 -10.95 5.73
C GLU A 89 -16.61 -11.80 4.51
N ASN A 90 -15.39 -12.34 4.47
CA ASN A 90 -14.84 -13.04 3.31
C ASN A 90 -14.63 -14.55 3.54
N PHE A 91 -15.06 -15.08 4.68
CA PHE A 91 -14.81 -16.45 5.14
C PHE A 91 -15.09 -17.51 4.07
N ASN A 92 -16.31 -17.53 3.52
CA ASN A 92 -16.71 -18.52 2.52
C ASN A 92 -15.85 -18.45 1.24
N SER A 93 -15.48 -17.23 0.81
CA SER A 93 -14.63 -17.05 -0.37
C SER A 93 -13.21 -17.57 -0.12
N ILE A 94 -12.65 -17.27 1.05
CA ILE A 94 -11.31 -17.71 1.43
C ILE A 94 -11.28 -19.23 1.65
N LEU A 95 -12.28 -19.79 2.34
CA LEU A 95 -12.41 -21.24 2.51
C LEU A 95 -12.44 -21.96 1.18
N THR A 96 -13.25 -21.48 0.23
CA THR A 96 -13.35 -22.09 -1.10
C THR A 96 -11.98 -22.11 -1.79
N LYS A 97 -11.26 -20.98 -1.77
CA LYS A 97 -9.90 -20.88 -2.33
C LYS A 97 -8.90 -21.76 -1.59
N PHE A 98 -9.04 -21.86 -0.28
CA PHE A 98 -8.19 -22.68 0.58
C PHE A 98 -8.36 -24.16 0.22
N CYS A 99 -9.60 -24.65 0.18
CA CYS A 99 -9.90 -26.03 -0.21
C CYS A 99 -9.46 -26.40 -1.64
N GLN A 100 -9.29 -25.41 -2.53
CA GLN A 100 -8.82 -25.62 -3.90
C GLN A 100 -7.29 -25.72 -4.03
N LEU A 101 -6.53 -25.47 -2.96
CA LEU A 101 -5.07 -25.62 -2.98
C LEU A 101 -4.68 -27.09 -3.22
N LYS A 102 -3.58 -27.30 -3.95
CA LYS A 102 -3.05 -28.63 -4.26
C LYS A 102 -2.22 -29.15 -3.09
N TYR A 103 -2.88 -29.79 -2.12
CA TYR A 103 -2.24 -30.41 -0.97
C TYR A 103 -1.51 -31.71 -1.35
N ASN A 104 -0.35 -31.92 -0.74
CA ASN A 104 0.49 -33.12 -0.83
C ASN A 104 0.87 -33.55 0.60
N ASP A 105 1.26 -34.81 0.79
CA ASP A 105 1.63 -35.35 2.12
C ASP A 105 2.73 -34.53 2.84
N ASP A 106 3.70 -34.00 2.08
CA ASP A 106 4.80 -33.20 2.62
C ASP A 106 4.38 -31.80 3.12
N ASN A 107 3.26 -31.26 2.62
CA ASN A 107 2.83 -29.89 2.88
C ASN A 107 1.63 -29.80 3.83
N ILE A 108 0.79 -30.84 3.91
CA ILE A 108 -0.44 -30.82 4.70
C ILE A 108 -0.15 -30.66 6.19
N GLY A 109 0.86 -31.37 6.71
CA GLY A 109 1.30 -31.24 8.11
C GLY A 109 1.73 -29.80 8.43
N LYS A 110 2.52 -29.19 7.54
CA LYS A 110 2.98 -27.80 7.69
C LYS A 110 1.82 -26.79 7.65
N VAL A 111 0.79 -27.07 6.85
CA VAL A 111 -0.42 -26.23 6.78
C VAL A 111 -1.27 -26.36 8.04
N ILE A 112 -1.42 -27.58 8.56
CA ILE A 112 -2.13 -27.85 9.83
C ILE A 112 -1.42 -27.14 10.99
N ASP A 113 -0.10 -27.33 11.11
CA ASP A 113 0.70 -26.65 12.13
C ASP A 113 0.51 -25.13 12.05
N LEU A 114 0.52 -24.58 10.84
CA LEU A 114 0.31 -23.16 10.60
C LEU A 114 -1.08 -22.66 11.04
N ILE A 115 -2.14 -23.44 10.82
CA ILE A 115 -3.49 -23.10 11.32
C ILE A 115 -3.51 -23.13 12.85
N ILE A 116 -2.97 -24.20 13.46
CA ILE A 116 -2.93 -24.35 14.92
C ILE A 116 -2.16 -23.19 15.55
N PHE A 117 -0.97 -22.87 15.03
CA PHE A 117 -0.20 -21.74 15.52
C PHE A 117 -0.97 -20.43 15.38
N LYS A 118 -1.62 -20.18 14.23
CA LYS A 118 -2.46 -18.99 14.08
C LYS A 118 -3.58 -18.94 15.12
N ALA A 119 -4.31 -20.02 15.34
CA ALA A 119 -5.38 -20.05 16.33
C ALA A 119 -4.88 -19.77 17.76
N VAL A 120 -3.67 -20.24 18.10
CA VAL A 120 -3.03 -19.97 19.40
C VAL A 120 -2.58 -18.50 19.53
N TRP A 121 -1.96 -17.94 18.48
CA TRP A 121 -1.41 -16.58 18.51
C TRP A 121 -2.46 -15.49 18.23
N GLU A 122 -3.51 -15.82 17.49
CA GLU A 122 -4.59 -14.94 17.05
C GLU A 122 -5.94 -15.45 17.60
N PRO A 123 -6.13 -15.59 18.94
CA PRO A 123 -7.29 -16.26 19.52
C PRO A 123 -8.63 -15.59 19.18
N LYS A 124 -8.62 -14.30 18.81
CA LYS A 124 -9.80 -13.57 18.34
C LYS A 124 -10.41 -14.12 17.05
N PHE A 125 -9.66 -14.92 16.29
CA PHE A 125 -10.09 -15.52 15.03
C PHE A 125 -10.21 -17.05 15.11
N ALA A 126 -10.20 -17.61 16.33
CA ALA A 126 -10.24 -19.06 16.56
C ALA A 126 -11.67 -19.61 16.77
N GLU A 127 -12.67 -18.73 16.82
CA GLU A 127 -14.10 -19.06 16.95
C GLU A 127 -14.77 -19.33 15.60
#